data_AF-A0A2E8L4F8-F1
#
_entry.id   AF-A0A2E8L4F8-F1
#
_cell.length_a   1.000
_cell.length_b   1.000
_cell.length_c   1.000
_cell.angle_alpha   90.00
_cell.angle_beta   90.00
_cell.angle_gamma   90.00
#
_symmetry.space_group_name_H-M   'P 1'
#
loop_
_entity.id
_entity.type
_entity.pdbx_description
1 polymer ?
#
loop_
_entity_poly.entity_id
_entity_poly.type
_entity_poly.pdbx_seq_one_letter_code
_entity_poly.pdbx_strand_id
1 'polypeptide(L)'
;AALDPTAVGGLSADQMKAFDPTAMAGFDQSQVAALDPTAMGGLSADQMKAFDPTAMAGFDQSKVAALDPTAVGGLSADQMKAFDPTAMAGFDQSKVAALDPTAMAGFDQSKMAALDPTAVAGMQKDQVSNLSKEAVGGLSTAQFEALPDNALSGLDKDNLGGLDASVMGSMTNETIAKLNPEEVKGMAGNDFSKLATNLDVAKVSNDAVGDLLPPGWQMDSSTGDLKAPPGAKIGFKELATEPTNANTSLPPLPDLSKDLAIGGGSGDTSVIEGLNNALDAADAGSFEFEQRADGILNVKAEGSDDPAAAFIPDTANMVQAPEGAQPGISVDERGAYVLTTDKGYQIPLMPAIADPDSVQDVLPPDSKIEIGSGGQTTISDLGDGRDKPIVGVPSPLTGTSDKDPGAYATGSGADEKIEIVNQDGTTQVLTPAFKDQEEIESAIKALSDDGDAKLNTDGSVELVYGGQKITLKPHFDVESVNIGIDASAGISQEDGKFFFTDSSGNKQELSVVTGG
;
A
#
# COMPACT_ATOMS: atom_id res chain seq x y z
N ALA A 1 -30.60 -4.25 -33.38
CA ALA A 1 -31.31 -3.56 -32.29
C ALA A 1 -31.30 -4.50 -31.11
N ALA A 2 -30.76 -4.07 -29.97
CA ALA A 2 -30.87 -4.80 -28.72
C ALA A 2 -32.37 -4.98 -28.39
N LEU A 3 -32.75 -6.12 -27.84
CA LEU A 3 -34.12 -6.34 -27.34
C LEU A 3 -34.44 -5.28 -26.26
N ASP A 4 -35.69 -4.86 -26.14
CA ASP A 4 -36.10 -3.99 -25.04
C ASP A 4 -35.84 -4.74 -23.70
N PRO A 5 -35.19 -4.14 -22.69
CA PRO A 5 -34.96 -4.79 -21.40
C PRO A 5 -36.24 -5.35 -20.76
N THR A 6 -37.38 -4.69 -20.96
CA THR A 6 -38.67 -5.19 -20.47
C THR A 6 -39.14 -6.44 -21.22
N ALA A 7 -38.69 -6.65 -22.45
CA ALA A 7 -39.06 -7.82 -23.25
C ALA A 7 -38.36 -9.10 -22.79
N VAL A 8 -37.19 -8.99 -22.14
CA VAL A 8 -36.47 -10.17 -21.62
C VAL A 8 -36.89 -10.53 -20.20
N GLY A 9 -37.45 -9.60 -19.42
CA GLY A 9 -37.85 -9.86 -18.03
C GLY A 9 -38.90 -10.96 -17.84
N GLY A 10 -39.60 -11.37 -18.90
CA GLY A 10 -40.56 -12.49 -18.88
C GLY A 10 -39.97 -13.86 -19.26
N LEU A 11 -38.66 -13.97 -19.51
CA LEU A 11 -38.03 -15.24 -19.88
C LEU A 11 -37.99 -16.20 -18.70
N SER A 12 -38.38 -17.45 -18.92
CA SER A 12 -38.31 -18.51 -17.92
C SER A 12 -36.96 -19.24 -17.94
N ALA A 13 -36.64 -19.98 -16.88
CA ALA A 13 -35.47 -20.87 -16.84
C ALA A 13 -35.41 -21.83 -18.04
N ASP A 14 -36.54 -22.45 -18.42
CA ASP A 14 -36.58 -23.37 -19.57
C ASP A 14 -36.30 -22.66 -20.89
N GLN A 15 -36.72 -21.40 -21.03
CA GLN A 15 -36.41 -20.60 -22.21
C GLN A 15 -34.94 -20.19 -22.23
N MET A 16 -34.39 -19.78 -21.08
CA MET A 16 -32.96 -19.49 -20.94
C MET A 16 -32.13 -20.71 -21.34
N LYS A 17 -32.49 -21.89 -20.82
CA LYS A 17 -31.83 -23.16 -21.15
C LYS A 17 -31.89 -23.54 -22.63
N ALA A 18 -32.94 -23.11 -23.35
CA ALA A 18 -33.14 -23.44 -24.75
C ALA A 18 -32.36 -22.53 -25.72
N PHE A 19 -31.79 -21.41 -25.27
CA PHE A 19 -30.97 -20.56 -26.11
C PHE A 19 -29.65 -21.23 -26.49
N ASP A 20 -29.22 -21.05 -27.73
CA ASP A 20 -27.85 -21.34 -28.12
C ASP A 20 -26.87 -20.49 -27.28
N PRO A 21 -25.76 -21.04 -26.76
CA PRO A 21 -24.79 -20.27 -25.98
C PRO A 21 -24.36 -18.96 -26.64
N THR A 22 -24.18 -18.96 -27.96
CA THR A 22 -23.74 -17.76 -28.71
C THR A 22 -24.74 -16.60 -28.65
N ALA A 23 -26.01 -16.87 -28.33
CA ALA A 23 -27.02 -15.83 -28.17
C ALA A 23 -26.78 -14.95 -26.94
N MET A 24 -26.07 -15.47 -25.91
CA MET A 24 -25.81 -14.73 -24.68
C MET A 24 -24.92 -13.51 -24.91
N ALA A 25 -24.04 -13.54 -25.92
CA ALA A 25 -23.22 -12.39 -26.32
C ALA A 25 -24.06 -11.18 -26.81
N GLY A 26 -25.34 -11.39 -27.11
CA GLY A 26 -26.27 -10.32 -27.51
C GLY A 26 -26.98 -9.64 -26.34
N PHE A 27 -26.80 -10.10 -25.11
CA PHE A 27 -27.39 -9.50 -23.91
C PHE A 27 -26.47 -8.43 -23.34
N ASP A 28 -27.00 -7.22 -23.13
CA ASP A 28 -26.31 -6.13 -22.43
C ASP A 28 -26.64 -6.10 -20.93
N GLN A 29 -25.93 -5.25 -20.19
CA GLN A 29 -26.10 -5.04 -18.75
C GLN A 29 -27.56 -4.75 -18.37
N SER A 30 -28.26 -3.91 -19.14
CA SER A 30 -29.62 -3.47 -18.81
C SER A 30 -30.65 -4.58 -19.01
N GLN A 31 -30.44 -5.43 -20.02
CA GLN A 31 -31.27 -6.60 -20.28
C GLN A 31 -31.06 -7.67 -19.22
N VAL A 32 -29.81 -7.94 -18.84
CA VAL A 32 -29.52 -8.87 -17.74
C VAL A 32 -30.11 -8.36 -16.43
N ALA A 33 -29.99 -7.06 -16.14
CA ALA A 33 -30.59 -6.45 -14.95
C ALA A 33 -32.11 -6.60 -14.91
N ALA A 34 -32.77 -6.61 -16.07
CA ALA A 34 -34.21 -6.77 -16.20
C ALA A 34 -34.70 -8.23 -16.16
N LEU A 35 -33.82 -9.24 -16.28
CA LEU A 35 -34.19 -10.65 -16.16
C LEU A 35 -34.69 -10.96 -14.74
N ASP A 36 -35.75 -11.76 -14.65
CA ASP A 36 -36.18 -12.32 -13.37
C ASP A 36 -35.12 -13.28 -12.83
N PRO A 37 -34.77 -13.25 -11.53
CA PRO A 37 -33.78 -14.15 -10.96
C PRO A 37 -34.05 -15.63 -11.25
N THR A 38 -35.32 -16.04 -11.31
CA THR A 38 -35.67 -17.44 -11.62
C THR A 38 -35.22 -17.89 -13.00
N ALA A 39 -35.04 -16.98 -13.95
CA ALA A 39 -34.52 -17.28 -15.29
C ALA A 39 -33.07 -17.79 -15.25
N MET A 40 -32.29 -17.32 -14.27
CA MET A 40 -30.86 -17.64 -14.11
C MET A 40 -30.62 -19.13 -13.85
N GLY A 41 -31.56 -19.81 -13.18
CA GLY A 41 -31.47 -21.25 -12.92
C GLY A 41 -31.54 -22.12 -14.18
N GLY A 42 -31.85 -21.52 -15.34
CA GLY A 42 -31.82 -22.18 -16.64
C GLY A 42 -30.47 -22.14 -17.36
N LEU A 43 -29.54 -21.30 -16.90
CA LEU A 43 -28.27 -21.07 -17.58
C LEU A 43 -27.33 -22.29 -17.41
N SER A 44 -26.60 -22.58 -18.47
CA SER A 44 -25.51 -23.58 -18.49
C SER A 44 -24.14 -22.91 -18.41
N ALA A 45 -23.09 -23.69 -18.16
CA ALA A 45 -21.70 -23.21 -18.17
C ALA A 45 -21.34 -22.53 -19.50
N ASP A 46 -21.70 -23.13 -20.64
CA ASP A 46 -21.40 -22.59 -21.96
C ASP A 46 -22.14 -21.26 -22.22
N GLN A 47 -23.38 -21.14 -21.74
CA GLN A 47 -24.14 -19.89 -21.82
C GLN A 47 -23.53 -18.81 -20.92
N MET A 48 -23.17 -19.15 -19.68
CA MET A 48 -22.49 -18.22 -18.79
C MET A 48 -21.18 -17.72 -19.39
N LYS A 49 -20.38 -18.62 -19.95
CA LYS A 49 -19.12 -18.28 -20.62
C LYS A 49 -19.29 -17.37 -21.84
N ALA A 50 -20.45 -17.44 -22.50
CA ALA A 50 -20.72 -16.72 -23.73
C ALA A 50 -21.25 -15.29 -23.54
N PHE A 51 -21.60 -14.88 -22.31
CA PHE A 51 -21.91 -13.47 -22.04
C PHE A 51 -20.69 -12.58 -22.23
N ASP A 52 -20.91 -11.39 -22.78
CA ASP A 52 -19.92 -10.33 -22.73
C ASP A 52 -19.63 -9.94 -21.27
N PRO A 53 -18.37 -9.70 -20.86
CA PRO A 53 -18.05 -9.31 -19.48
C PRO A 53 -18.86 -8.12 -18.98
N THR A 54 -19.15 -7.13 -19.84
CA THR A 54 -19.93 -5.93 -19.46
C THR A 54 -21.35 -6.25 -19.00
N ALA A 55 -21.91 -7.40 -19.40
CA ALA A 55 -23.23 -7.85 -18.95
C ALA A 55 -23.25 -8.27 -17.47
N MET A 56 -22.09 -8.63 -16.89
CA MET A 56 -22.01 -9.08 -15.49
C MET A 56 -22.42 -8.00 -14.49
N ALA A 57 -22.25 -6.72 -14.85
CA ALA A 57 -22.73 -5.59 -14.03
C ALA A 57 -24.27 -5.49 -13.95
N GLY A 58 -25.01 -6.35 -14.67
CA GLY A 58 -26.46 -6.50 -14.55
C GLY A 58 -26.89 -7.59 -13.56
N PHE A 59 -25.94 -8.43 -13.11
CA PHE A 59 -26.20 -9.43 -12.09
C PHE A 59 -26.15 -8.80 -10.70
N ASP A 60 -27.22 -8.96 -9.95
CA ASP A 60 -27.27 -8.64 -8.52
C ASP A 60 -27.17 -9.92 -7.69
N GLN A 61 -27.14 -9.74 -6.36
CA GLN A 61 -27.13 -10.84 -5.40
C GLN A 61 -28.21 -11.90 -5.67
N SER A 62 -29.43 -11.49 -6.01
CA SER A 62 -30.56 -12.42 -6.18
C SER A 62 -30.42 -13.27 -7.44
N LYS A 63 -29.89 -12.68 -8.52
CA LYS A 63 -29.61 -13.37 -9.78
C LYS A 63 -28.49 -14.39 -9.61
N VAL A 64 -27.41 -14.00 -8.93
CA VAL A 64 -26.30 -14.92 -8.60
C VAL A 64 -26.78 -16.06 -7.70
N ALA A 65 -27.61 -15.76 -6.70
CA ALA A 65 -28.17 -16.77 -5.80
C ALA A 65 -29.01 -17.82 -6.55
N ALA A 66 -29.68 -17.42 -7.64
CA ALA A 66 -30.52 -18.29 -8.45
C ALA A 66 -29.76 -19.08 -9.53
N LEU A 67 -28.47 -18.83 -9.76
CA LEU A 67 -27.65 -19.62 -10.69
C LEU A 67 -27.48 -21.06 -10.18
N ASP A 68 -27.51 -22.01 -11.11
CA ASP A 68 -27.05 -23.37 -10.84
C ASP A 68 -25.51 -23.37 -10.69
N PRO A 69 -24.92 -24.11 -9.72
CA PRO A 69 -23.48 -24.18 -9.57
C PRO A 69 -22.74 -24.61 -10.85
N THR A 70 -23.36 -25.42 -11.71
CA THR A 70 -22.76 -25.79 -13.00
C THR A 70 -22.60 -24.60 -13.95
N ALA A 71 -23.52 -23.63 -13.90
CA ALA A 71 -23.43 -22.41 -14.68
C ALA A 71 -22.26 -21.53 -14.21
N VAL A 72 -22.06 -21.47 -12.89
CA VAL A 72 -20.98 -20.72 -12.25
C VAL A 72 -19.60 -21.21 -12.70
N GLY A 73 -19.42 -22.52 -12.95
CA GLY A 73 -18.19 -23.07 -13.52
C GLY A 73 -17.87 -22.61 -14.94
N GLY A 74 -18.79 -21.92 -15.62
CA GLY A 74 -18.55 -21.28 -16.91
C GLY A 74 -17.96 -19.86 -16.84
N LEU A 75 -17.89 -19.26 -15.64
CA LEU A 75 -17.39 -17.90 -15.47
C LEU A 75 -15.89 -17.79 -15.75
N SER A 76 -15.51 -16.75 -16.48
CA SER A 76 -14.12 -16.39 -16.76
C SER A 76 -13.61 -15.32 -15.80
N ALA A 77 -12.29 -15.11 -15.76
CA ALA A 77 -11.68 -14.03 -14.98
C ALA A 77 -12.23 -12.64 -15.35
N ASP A 78 -12.39 -12.34 -16.65
CA ASP A 78 -12.88 -11.02 -17.09
C ASP A 78 -14.35 -10.80 -16.69
N GLN A 79 -15.16 -11.85 -16.72
CA GLN A 79 -16.52 -11.79 -16.21
C GLN A 79 -16.53 -11.58 -14.69
N MET A 80 -15.68 -12.29 -13.94
CA MET A 80 -15.53 -12.08 -12.49
C MET A 80 -15.10 -10.66 -12.16
N LYS A 81 -14.20 -10.04 -12.93
CA LYS A 81 -13.79 -8.64 -12.75
C LYS A 81 -14.96 -7.66 -12.91
N ALA A 82 -15.87 -7.96 -13.83
CA ALA A 82 -16.98 -7.08 -14.21
C ALA A 82 -18.23 -7.20 -13.30
N PHE A 83 -18.28 -8.16 -12.37
CA PHE A 83 -19.33 -8.18 -11.34
C PHE A 83 -19.18 -6.99 -10.38
N ASP A 84 -20.33 -6.44 -9.98
CA ASP A 84 -20.39 -5.57 -8.81
C ASP A 84 -20.05 -6.40 -7.54
N PRO A 85 -19.23 -5.88 -6.61
CA PRO A 85 -18.89 -6.60 -5.39
C PRO A 85 -20.11 -7.06 -4.58
N THR A 86 -21.23 -6.33 -4.61
CA THR A 86 -22.46 -6.70 -3.89
C THR A 86 -23.08 -8.01 -4.40
N ALA A 87 -22.79 -8.41 -5.64
CA ALA A 87 -23.27 -9.67 -6.20
C ALA A 87 -22.60 -10.90 -5.55
N MET A 88 -21.43 -10.72 -4.93
CA MET A 88 -20.70 -11.80 -4.24
C MET A 88 -21.51 -12.41 -3.09
N ALA A 89 -22.39 -11.64 -2.47
CA ALA A 89 -23.30 -12.12 -1.43
C ALA A 89 -24.36 -13.14 -1.94
N GLY A 90 -24.42 -13.39 -3.25
CA GLY A 90 -25.26 -14.41 -3.87
C GLY A 90 -24.56 -15.76 -4.03
N PHE A 91 -23.24 -15.80 -3.88
CA PHE A 91 -22.48 -17.04 -3.89
C PHE A 91 -22.68 -17.79 -2.59
N ASP A 92 -22.88 -19.10 -2.71
CA ASP A 92 -22.89 -20.02 -1.58
C ASP A 92 -21.73 -21.02 -1.73
N GLN A 93 -21.59 -21.91 -0.75
CA GLN A 93 -20.53 -22.91 -0.71
C GLN A 93 -20.44 -23.75 -2.00
N SER A 94 -21.58 -24.12 -2.58
CA SER A 94 -21.63 -24.98 -3.77
C SER A 94 -21.22 -24.21 -5.04
N LYS A 95 -21.58 -22.93 -5.14
CA LYS A 95 -21.19 -22.06 -6.25
C LYS A 95 -19.69 -21.74 -6.20
N VAL A 96 -19.16 -21.41 -5.02
CA VAL A 96 -17.71 -21.20 -4.84
C VAL A 96 -16.95 -22.47 -5.19
N ALA A 97 -17.39 -23.64 -4.72
CA ALA A 97 -16.76 -24.91 -5.05
C ALA A 97 -16.80 -25.25 -6.55
N ALA A 98 -17.75 -24.69 -7.30
CA ALA A 98 -17.91 -24.93 -8.74
C ALA A 98 -17.17 -23.92 -9.63
N LEU A 99 -16.66 -22.81 -9.07
CA LEU A 99 -15.87 -21.83 -9.83
C LEU A 99 -14.63 -22.49 -10.44
N ASP A 100 -14.36 -22.18 -11.71
CA ASP A 100 -13.10 -22.56 -12.33
C ASP A 100 -11.93 -21.82 -11.64
N PRO A 101 -10.80 -22.48 -11.32
CA PRO A 101 -9.66 -21.82 -10.69
C PRO A 101 -9.19 -20.57 -11.44
N THR A 102 -9.28 -20.53 -12.78
CA THR A 102 -8.87 -19.37 -13.57
C THR A 102 -9.77 -18.15 -13.36
N ALA A 103 -11.02 -18.35 -12.94
CA ALA A 103 -11.95 -17.26 -12.63
C ALA A 103 -11.52 -16.47 -11.38
N MET A 104 -10.74 -17.10 -10.49
CA MET A 104 -10.26 -16.49 -9.24
C MET A 104 -9.36 -15.28 -9.51
N ALA A 105 -8.66 -15.24 -10.66
CA ALA A 105 -7.86 -14.09 -11.09
C ALA A 105 -8.69 -12.83 -11.39
N GLY A 106 -10.03 -12.92 -11.38
CA GLY A 106 -10.92 -11.77 -11.48
C GLY A 106 -11.42 -11.21 -10.16
N PHE A 107 -11.06 -11.83 -9.03
CA PHE A 107 -11.34 -11.26 -7.71
C PHE A 107 -10.37 -10.12 -7.39
N ASP A 108 -10.88 -9.17 -6.63
CA ASP A 108 -10.12 -8.10 -5.98
C ASP A 108 -10.46 -8.09 -4.48
N GLN A 109 -9.85 -7.16 -3.74
CA GLN A 109 -10.06 -7.00 -2.31
C GLN A 109 -11.55 -6.83 -1.95
N SER A 110 -12.30 -6.04 -2.72
CA SER A 110 -13.70 -5.72 -2.43
C SER A 110 -14.63 -6.91 -2.68
N LYS A 111 -14.39 -7.66 -3.76
CA LYS A 111 -15.15 -8.88 -4.06
C LYS A 111 -14.86 -9.96 -3.03
N MET A 112 -13.61 -10.08 -2.59
CA MET A 112 -13.28 -11.03 -1.54
C MET A 112 -13.93 -10.66 -0.21
N ALA A 113 -13.87 -9.40 0.20
CA ALA A 113 -14.52 -8.93 1.43
C ALA A 113 -16.06 -9.12 1.42
N ALA A 114 -16.67 -9.10 0.23
CA ALA A 114 -18.12 -9.24 0.06
C ALA A 114 -18.64 -10.69 0.04
N LEU A 115 -17.77 -11.71 -0.03
CA LEU A 115 -18.20 -13.12 0.06
C LEU A 115 -18.64 -13.47 1.47
N ASP A 116 -19.72 -14.24 1.61
CA ASP A 116 -20.12 -14.77 2.91
C ASP A 116 -19.06 -15.80 3.41
N PRO A 117 -18.65 -15.78 4.69
CA PRO A 117 -17.73 -16.78 5.23
C PRO A 117 -18.16 -18.24 4.98
N THR A 118 -19.46 -18.51 4.94
CA THR A 118 -19.98 -19.85 4.63
C THR A 118 -19.77 -20.26 3.17
N ALA A 119 -19.67 -19.30 2.26
CA ALA A 119 -19.34 -19.56 0.86
C ALA A 119 -17.86 -19.93 0.70
N VAL A 120 -16.98 -19.27 1.47
CA VAL A 120 -15.53 -19.53 1.49
C VAL A 120 -15.18 -20.96 1.92
N ALA A 121 -16.04 -21.61 2.73
CA ALA A 121 -15.92 -23.03 3.06
C ALA A 121 -16.02 -23.98 1.84
N GLY A 122 -16.39 -23.46 0.66
CA GLY A 122 -16.40 -24.19 -0.62
C GLY A 122 -15.09 -24.10 -1.39
N MET A 123 -14.15 -23.24 -0.97
CA MET A 123 -12.90 -23.03 -1.69
C MET A 123 -12.03 -24.29 -1.74
N GLN A 124 -11.30 -24.41 -2.84
CA GLN A 124 -10.36 -25.50 -3.09
C GLN A 124 -8.94 -24.96 -3.24
N LYS A 125 -7.95 -25.86 -3.09
CA LYS A 125 -6.52 -25.54 -3.20
C LYS A 125 -6.19 -24.74 -4.46
N ASP A 126 -6.61 -25.22 -5.62
CA ASP A 126 -6.26 -24.62 -6.91
C ASP A 126 -6.90 -23.24 -7.09
N GLN A 127 -8.09 -23.02 -6.50
CA GLN A 127 -8.76 -21.72 -6.52
C GLN A 127 -8.00 -20.69 -5.67
N VAL A 128 -7.57 -21.08 -4.46
CA VAL A 128 -6.77 -20.19 -3.60
C VAL A 128 -5.44 -19.83 -4.26
N SER A 129 -4.76 -20.78 -4.91
CA SER A 129 -3.51 -20.50 -5.63
C SER A 129 -3.66 -19.60 -6.87
N ASN A 130 -4.90 -19.34 -7.33
CA ASN A 130 -5.17 -18.42 -8.44
C ASN A 130 -5.69 -17.05 -7.95
N LEU A 131 -5.81 -16.84 -6.64
CA LEU A 131 -6.10 -15.52 -6.07
C LEU A 131 -4.86 -14.62 -6.17
N SER A 132 -5.08 -13.35 -6.49
CA SER A 132 -4.02 -12.35 -6.43
C SER A 132 -3.70 -11.99 -4.97
N LYS A 133 -2.54 -11.35 -4.77
CA LYS A 133 -2.12 -10.82 -3.46
C LYS A 133 -3.17 -9.86 -2.89
N GLU A 134 -3.74 -9.00 -3.73
CA GLU A 134 -4.77 -8.01 -3.35
C GLU A 134 -6.10 -8.69 -2.96
N ALA A 135 -6.49 -9.75 -3.66
CA ALA A 135 -7.69 -10.50 -3.33
C ALA A 135 -7.54 -11.23 -1.98
N VAL A 136 -6.38 -11.85 -1.72
CA VAL A 136 -6.09 -12.46 -0.41
C VAL A 136 -6.10 -11.42 0.72
N GLY A 137 -5.64 -10.19 0.47
CA GLY A 137 -5.76 -9.08 1.41
C GLY A 137 -7.19 -8.59 1.68
N GLY A 138 -8.16 -9.04 0.89
CA GLY A 138 -9.59 -8.80 1.14
C GLY A 138 -10.24 -9.79 2.09
N LEU A 139 -9.54 -10.86 2.50
CA LEU A 139 -10.07 -11.84 3.44
C LEU A 139 -10.21 -11.24 4.83
N SER A 140 -11.43 -11.25 5.36
CA SER A 140 -11.67 -11.04 6.79
C SER A 140 -11.18 -12.24 7.61
N THR A 141 -10.95 -12.02 8.91
CA THR A 141 -10.63 -13.10 9.86
C THR A 141 -11.65 -14.24 9.83
N ALA A 142 -12.95 -13.91 9.76
CA ALA A 142 -14.01 -14.91 9.72
C ALA A 142 -14.00 -15.77 8.44
N GLN A 143 -13.70 -15.17 7.29
CA GLN A 143 -13.55 -15.90 6.03
C GLN A 143 -12.30 -16.79 6.05
N PHE A 144 -11.19 -16.27 6.55
CA PHE A 144 -9.95 -17.04 6.67
C PHE A 144 -10.10 -18.24 7.62
N GLU A 145 -10.77 -18.07 8.76
CA GLU A 145 -11.09 -19.17 9.68
C GLU A 145 -12.05 -20.21 9.08
N ALA A 146 -12.89 -19.80 8.11
CA ALA A 146 -13.81 -20.67 7.39
C ALA A 146 -13.15 -21.43 6.22
N LEU A 147 -11.91 -21.09 5.82
CA LEU A 147 -11.20 -21.81 4.77
C LEU A 147 -10.97 -23.27 5.17
N PRO A 148 -11.28 -24.23 4.28
CA PRO A 148 -10.96 -25.63 4.56
C PRO A 148 -9.45 -25.88 4.47
N ASP A 149 -8.97 -26.91 5.18
CA ASP A 149 -7.53 -27.22 5.30
C ASP A 149 -6.81 -27.37 3.94
N ASN A 150 -7.48 -27.95 2.95
CA ASN A 150 -6.92 -28.09 1.60
C ASN A 150 -6.77 -26.73 0.90
N ALA A 151 -7.68 -25.78 1.13
CA ALA A 151 -7.62 -24.43 0.60
C ALA A 151 -6.51 -23.61 1.28
N LEU A 152 -6.34 -23.74 2.60
CA LEU A 152 -5.21 -23.12 3.33
C LEU A 152 -3.86 -23.57 2.76
N SER A 153 -3.72 -24.85 2.40
CA SER A 153 -2.50 -25.36 1.75
C SER A 153 -2.28 -24.82 0.32
N GLY A 154 -3.29 -24.16 -0.26
CA GLY A 154 -3.24 -23.53 -1.58
C GLY A 154 -2.75 -22.09 -1.57
N LEU A 155 -2.58 -21.48 -0.38
CA LEU A 155 -1.85 -20.23 -0.26
C LEU A 155 -0.39 -20.45 -0.68
N ASP A 156 0.12 -19.57 -1.53
CA ASP A 156 1.43 -19.69 -2.15
C ASP A 156 2.31 -18.46 -1.86
N LYS A 157 3.58 -18.52 -2.27
CA LYS A 157 4.54 -17.44 -2.04
C LYS A 157 4.13 -16.09 -2.66
N ASP A 158 3.26 -16.10 -3.66
CA ASP A 158 2.87 -14.91 -4.42
C ASP A 158 1.65 -14.23 -3.78
N ASN A 159 0.78 -14.98 -3.09
CA ASN A 159 -0.40 -14.44 -2.43
C ASN A 159 -0.31 -14.35 -0.89
N LEU A 160 0.55 -15.14 -0.23
CA LEU A 160 0.70 -15.15 1.24
C LEU A 160 1.06 -13.77 1.82
N GLY A 161 1.90 -13.01 1.11
CA GLY A 161 2.29 -11.67 1.53
C GLY A 161 1.15 -10.65 1.50
N GLY A 162 -0.01 -11.01 0.95
CA GLY A 162 -1.19 -10.16 0.88
C GLY A 162 -2.11 -10.29 2.09
N LEU A 163 -1.89 -11.27 2.97
CA LEU A 163 -2.73 -11.46 4.17
C LEU A 163 -2.75 -10.20 5.03
N ASP A 164 -3.94 -9.79 5.45
CA ASP A 164 -4.11 -8.65 6.35
C ASP A 164 -3.50 -8.94 7.74
N ALA A 165 -3.03 -7.88 8.41
CA ALA A 165 -2.47 -7.95 9.76
C ALA A 165 -3.41 -8.62 10.77
N SER A 166 -4.72 -8.38 10.64
CA SER A 166 -5.74 -8.98 11.50
C SER A 166 -5.87 -10.49 11.27
N VAL A 167 -5.74 -10.94 10.02
CA VAL A 167 -5.74 -12.36 9.68
C VAL A 167 -4.49 -13.02 10.24
N MET A 168 -3.31 -12.44 10.03
CA MET A 168 -2.04 -12.96 10.56
C MET A 168 -2.05 -13.04 12.09
N GLY A 169 -2.59 -12.02 12.78
CA GLY A 169 -2.76 -12.03 14.23
C GLY A 169 -3.83 -13.00 14.76
N SER A 170 -4.72 -13.51 13.90
CA SER A 170 -5.69 -14.56 14.25
C SER A 170 -5.09 -15.96 14.21
N MET A 171 -3.99 -16.16 13.49
CA MET A 171 -3.39 -17.48 13.26
C MET A 171 -2.98 -18.17 14.55
N THR A 172 -3.04 -19.50 14.53
CA THR A 172 -2.62 -20.38 15.62
C THR A 172 -1.57 -21.35 15.13
N ASN A 173 -0.91 -22.08 16.05
CA ASN A 173 -0.06 -23.21 15.69
C ASN A 173 -0.74 -24.21 14.73
N GLU A 174 -2.04 -24.45 14.87
CA GLU A 174 -2.79 -25.37 14.00
C GLU A 174 -2.94 -24.81 12.57
N THR A 175 -3.18 -23.50 12.45
CA THR A 175 -3.25 -22.83 11.15
C THR A 175 -1.89 -22.83 10.46
N ILE A 176 -0.84 -22.50 11.21
CA ILE A 176 0.54 -22.46 10.72
C ILE A 176 0.97 -23.82 10.17
N ALA A 177 0.59 -24.91 10.85
CA ALA A 177 0.89 -26.28 10.40
C ALA A 177 0.15 -26.71 9.12
N LYS A 178 -0.88 -25.97 8.67
CA LYS A 178 -1.62 -26.25 7.42
C LYS A 178 -1.08 -25.49 6.21
N LEU A 179 -0.26 -24.46 6.43
CA LEU A 179 0.42 -23.77 5.35
C LEU A 179 1.44 -24.69 4.68
N ASN A 180 1.70 -24.45 3.39
CA ASN A 180 2.77 -25.14 2.69
C ASN A 180 4.12 -24.52 3.08
N PRO A 181 5.04 -25.25 3.76
CA PRO A 181 6.32 -24.69 4.17
C PRO A 181 7.21 -24.24 3.01
N GLU A 182 7.10 -24.88 1.85
CA GLU A 182 7.88 -24.50 0.66
C GLU A 182 7.45 -23.13 0.12
N GLU A 183 6.15 -22.84 0.17
CA GLU A 183 5.59 -21.56 -0.26
C GLU A 183 5.94 -20.43 0.72
N VAL A 184 5.82 -20.68 2.03
CA VAL A 184 6.21 -19.68 3.05
C VAL A 184 7.71 -19.35 2.93
N LYS A 185 8.56 -20.36 2.70
CA LYS A 185 10.01 -20.16 2.46
C LYS A 185 10.33 -19.42 1.17
N GLY A 186 9.41 -19.50 0.19
CA GLY A 186 9.55 -18.88 -1.12
C GLY A 186 9.08 -17.43 -1.18
N MET A 187 8.50 -16.89 -0.10
CA MET A 187 8.01 -15.51 -0.05
C MET A 187 9.13 -14.52 -0.37
N ALA A 188 8.83 -13.53 -1.20
CA ALA A 188 9.78 -12.52 -1.65
C ALA A 188 9.76 -11.26 -0.78
N GLY A 189 10.81 -10.44 -0.89
CA GLY A 189 10.87 -9.14 -0.23
C GLY A 189 10.83 -9.23 1.30
N ASN A 190 10.03 -8.38 1.93
CA ASN A 190 9.85 -8.31 3.38
C ASN A 190 8.59 -9.04 3.88
N ASP A 191 7.90 -9.78 3.01
CA ASP A 191 6.61 -10.42 3.35
C ASP A 191 6.76 -11.43 4.50
N PHE A 192 7.84 -12.21 4.55
CA PHE A 192 8.05 -13.16 5.66
C PHE A 192 8.22 -12.45 7.02
N SER A 193 8.98 -11.36 7.08
CA SER A 193 9.12 -10.58 8.31
C SER A 193 7.81 -9.90 8.72
N LYS A 194 7.03 -9.39 7.77
CA LYS A 194 5.68 -8.87 8.04
C LYS A 194 4.77 -9.97 8.60
N LEU A 195 4.80 -11.16 8.01
CA LEU A 195 4.09 -12.32 8.56
C LEU A 195 4.51 -12.59 9.99
N ALA A 196 5.80 -12.81 10.23
CA ALA A 196 6.36 -13.15 11.53
C ALA A 196 6.01 -12.14 12.64
N THR A 197 6.13 -10.84 12.34
CA THR A 197 5.85 -9.74 13.30
C THR A 197 4.37 -9.52 13.56
N ASN A 198 3.48 -9.97 12.67
CA ASN A 198 2.03 -9.90 12.87
C ASN A 198 1.45 -11.11 13.63
N LEU A 199 2.21 -12.20 13.79
CA LEU A 199 1.76 -13.36 14.57
C LEU A 199 1.60 -12.99 16.05
N ASP A 200 0.58 -13.56 16.69
CA ASP A 200 0.34 -13.41 18.13
C ASP A 200 1.15 -14.47 18.92
N VAL A 201 2.12 -14.03 19.75
CA VAL A 201 2.91 -14.90 20.65
C VAL A 201 2.07 -15.74 21.59
N ALA A 202 0.87 -15.30 21.94
CA ALA A 202 -0.01 -16.08 22.80
C ALA A 202 -0.59 -17.30 22.06
N LYS A 203 -0.57 -17.30 20.73
CA LYS A 203 -1.20 -18.32 19.87
C LYS A 203 -0.20 -19.13 19.02
N VAL A 204 0.97 -18.55 18.74
CA VAL A 204 2.01 -19.16 17.90
C VAL A 204 3.31 -19.32 18.67
N SER A 205 3.88 -20.52 18.66
CA SER A 205 5.16 -20.82 19.30
C SER A 205 6.32 -20.77 18.30
N ASN A 206 7.54 -20.50 18.80
CA ASN A 206 8.78 -20.53 18.00
C ASN A 206 8.90 -21.83 17.18
N ASP A 207 8.61 -22.98 17.79
CA ASP A 207 8.66 -24.29 17.12
C ASP A 207 7.76 -24.37 15.87
N ALA A 208 6.60 -23.71 15.87
CA ALA A 208 5.69 -23.72 14.71
C ALA A 208 6.24 -22.93 13.52
N VAL A 209 7.09 -21.93 13.78
CA VAL A 209 7.67 -21.06 12.75
C VAL A 209 9.05 -21.53 12.29
N GLY A 210 9.76 -22.31 13.11
CA GLY A 210 11.12 -22.77 12.80
C GLY A 210 11.23 -23.48 11.44
N ASP A 211 10.24 -24.30 11.08
CA ASP A 211 10.19 -25.01 9.80
C ASP A 211 9.77 -24.14 8.61
N LEU A 212 9.37 -22.90 8.85
CA LEU A 212 8.92 -21.93 7.84
C LEU A 212 9.98 -20.89 7.46
N LEU A 213 11.13 -20.86 8.16
CA LEU A 213 12.18 -19.88 7.92
C LEU A 213 12.68 -19.92 6.48
N PRO A 214 12.65 -18.77 5.74
CA PRO A 214 13.22 -18.68 4.40
C PRO A 214 14.72 -18.95 4.40
N PRO A 215 15.32 -19.27 3.23
CA PRO A 215 16.75 -19.53 3.13
C PRO A 215 17.61 -18.42 3.74
N GLY A 216 18.52 -18.80 4.65
CA GLY A 216 19.46 -17.89 5.30
C GLY A 216 18.92 -17.18 6.54
N TRP A 217 17.61 -17.23 6.81
CA TRP A 217 17.04 -16.74 8.05
C TRP A 217 17.42 -17.63 9.22
N GLN A 218 17.64 -17.01 10.37
CA GLN A 218 17.97 -17.68 11.62
C GLN A 218 16.98 -17.24 12.70
N MET A 219 16.69 -18.13 13.63
CA MET A 219 15.85 -17.85 14.79
C MET A 219 16.58 -18.30 16.06
N ASP A 220 16.64 -17.42 17.06
CA ASP A 220 17.00 -17.84 18.41
C ASP A 220 15.81 -18.58 19.02
N SER A 221 15.96 -19.89 19.25
CA SER A 221 14.87 -20.71 19.79
C SER A 221 14.41 -20.31 21.19
N SER A 222 15.25 -19.61 21.96
CA SER A 222 14.97 -19.20 23.34
C SER A 222 14.26 -17.85 23.43
N THR A 223 14.61 -16.89 22.57
CA THR A 223 13.99 -15.55 22.56
C THR A 223 12.91 -15.39 21.49
N GLY A 224 12.97 -16.20 20.42
CA GLY A 224 12.13 -16.04 19.23
C GLY A 224 12.63 -14.95 18.27
N ASP A 225 13.78 -14.34 18.55
CA ASP A 225 14.37 -13.30 17.71
C ASP A 225 14.75 -13.87 16.35
N LEU A 226 14.40 -13.14 15.30
CA LEU A 226 14.73 -13.46 13.93
C LEU A 226 15.91 -12.63 13.46
N LYS A 227 16.80 -13.27 12.71
CA LYS A 227 17.88 -12.61 11.99
C LYS A 227 17.81 -12.98 10.52
N ALA A 228 17.59 -11.97 9.68
CA ALA A 228 17.58 -12.14 8.24
C ALA A 228 19.03 -12.27 7.71
N PRO A 229 19.24 -12.85 6.51
CA PRO A 229 20.55 -12.81 5.88
C PRO A 229 20.91 -11.37 5.45
N PRO A 230 22.21 -11.00 5.41
CA PRO A 230 22.62 -9.67 4.98
C PRO A 230 22.03 -9.24 3.63
N GLY A 231 21.51 -8.02 3.57
CA GLY A 231 20.86 -7.44 2.39
C GLY A 231 19.40 -7.86 2.18
N ALA A 232 18.85 -8.77 2.99
CA ALA A 232 17.44 -9.13 2.92
C ALA A 232 16.56 -7.92 3.26
N LYS A 233 15.47 -7.74 2.51
CA LYS A 233 14.43 -6.77 2.85
C LYS A 233 13.77 -7.20 4.15
N ILE A 234 13.58 -6.23 5.04
CA ILE A 234 12.90 -6.44 6.33
C ILE A 234 11.69 -5.53 6.42
N GLY A 235 10.66 -5.99 7.12
CA GLY A 235 9.42 -5.27 7.29
C GLY A 235 8.82 -5.64 8.63
N PHE A 236 8.20 -4.67 9.27
CA PHE A 236 7.58 -4.84 10.57
C PHE A 236 6.07 -4.79 10.43
N LYS A 237 5.39 -5.22 11.48
CA LYS A 237 3.96 -5.04 11.64
C LYS A 237 3.62 -3.56 11.45
N GLU A 238 2.53 -3.28 10.75
CA GLU A 238 2.03 -1.91 10.60
C GLU A 238 1.30 -1.47 11.87
N LEU A 239 1.42 -0.19 12.21
CA LEU A 239 0.68 0.40 13.32
C LEU A 239 -0.81 0.38 13.01
N ALA A 240 -1.61 -0.02 14.00
CA ALA A 240 -3.07 -0.08 13.87
C ALA A 240 -3.76 1.27 14.09
N THR A 241 -2.99 2.33 14.35
CA THR A 241 -3.47 3.64 14.76
C THR A 241 -3.40 4.63 13.60
N GLU A 242 -4.52 5.31 13.36
CA GLU A 242 -4.66 6.40 12.41
C GLU A 242 -4.32 7.74 13.07
N PRO A 243 -3.94 8.79 12.30
CA PRO A 243 -3.88 10.14 12.82
C PRO A 243 -5.20 10.54 13.48
N THR A 244 -5.14 11.36 14.53
CA THR A 244 -6.34 11.67 15.32
C THR A 244 -7.31 12.61 14.58
N ASN A 245 -6.79 13.32 13.58
CA ASN A 245 -7.54 14.21 12.73
C ASN A 245 -7.97 13.54 11.41
N ALA A 246 -9.27 13.61 11.09
CA ALA A 246 -9.82 13.03 9.86
C ALA A 246 -9.37 13.74 8.56
N ASN A 247 -8.75 14.92 8.68
CA ASN A 247 -8.17 15.66 7.55
C ASN A 247 -6.68 15.33 7.33
N THR A 248 -6.08 14.51 8.19
CA THR A 248 -4.70 14.04 8.08
C THR A 248 -4.70 12.62 7.54
N SER A 249 -3.84 12.32 6.57
CA SER A 249 -3.58 10.97 6.08
C SER A 249 -2.08 10.69 6.10
N LEU A 250 -1.71 9.51 6.59
CA LEU A 250 -0.34 9.02 6.68
C LEU A 250 -0.17 7.77 5.81
N PRO A 251 1.05 7.48 5.33
CA PRO A 251 1.30 6.20 4.70
C PRO A 251 1.26 5.08 5.75
N PRO A 252 1.20 3.80 5.36
CA PRO A 252 1.39 2.71 6.31
C PRO A 252 2.77 2.78 6.98
N LEU A 253 2.78 2.87 8.31
CA LEU A 253 4.01 3.03 9.09
C LEU A 253 4.29 1.79 9.96
N PRO A 254 5.56 1.40 10.11
CA PRO A 254 5.92 0.22 10.88
C PRO A 254 5.81 0.50 12.39
N ASP A 255 5.35 -0.49 13.14
CA ASP A 255 5.43 -0.53 14.60
C ASP A 255 6.86 -0.87 15.00
N LEU A 256 7.62 0.16 15.37
CA LEU A 256 9.01 0.06 15.79
C LEU A 256 9.13 -0.10 17.31
N SER A 257 8.01 -0.08 18.04
CA SER A 257 7.97 -0.38 19.49
C SER A 257 8.31 -1.85 19.79
N LYS A 258 8.38 -2.69 18.75
CA LYS A 258 8.81 -4.08 18.82
C LYS A 258 9.86 -4.35 17.77
N ASP A 259 10.55 -5.47 17.95
CA ASP A 259 11.57 -5.94 17.03
C ASP A 259 11.11 -7.16 16.21
N LEU A 260 11.93 -7.63 15.26
CA LEU A 260 11.78 -8.88 14.52
C LEU A 260 11.91 -10.08 15.46
N ALA A 261 10.86 -10.36 16.20
CA ALA A 261 10.70 -11.58 16.98
C ALA A 261 9.35 -12.21 16.65
N ILE A 262 9.26 -13.54 16.71
CA ILE A 262 7.98 -14.24 16.60
C ILE A 262 7.09 -13.74 17.75
N GLY A 263 6.10 -12.92 17.37
CA GLY A 263 5.10 -12.21 18.20
C GLY A 263 5.60 -11.32 19.34
N GLY A 264 6.81 -10.77 19.27
CA GLY A 264 7.26 -9.72 20.20
C GLY A 264 7.68 -10.24 21.58
N GLY A 265 8.71 -11.09 21.60
CA GLY A 265 9.34 -11.62 22.81
C GLY A 265 9.76 -10.54 23.82
N SER A 266 9.80 -10.93 25.09
CA SER A 266 9.99 -10.04 26.25
C SER A 266 11.46 -9.85 26.68
N GLY A 267 12.40 -9.77 25.73
CA GLY A 267 13.82 -9.50 26.00
C GLY A 267 14.42 -8.57 24.93
N ASP A 268 15.11 -7.51 25.39
CA ASP A 268 15.80 -6.42 24.68
C ASP A 268 15.37 -6.11 23.22
N THR A 269 14.69 -5.01 22.86
CA THR A 269 13.87 -3.98 23.54
C THR A 269 13.46 -3.00 22.41
N SER A 270 12.60 -3.40 21.47
CA SER A 270 12.15 -2.57 20.33
C SER A 270 13.22 -2.17 19.29
N VAL A 271 12.77 -1.79 18.09
CA VAL A 271 13.65 -1.14 17.11
C VAL A 271 14.07 0.25 17.57
N ILE A 272 13.21 0.95 18.32
CA ILE A 272 13.50 2.30 18.85
C ILE A 272 14.74 2.30 19.76
N GLU A 273 14.90 1.33 20.65
CA GLU A 273 16.12 1.25 21.46
C GLU A 273 17.35 0.99 20.59
N GLY A 274 17.23 0.14 19.56
CA GLY A 274 18.29 -0.07 18.58
C GLY A 274 18.67 1.21 17.82
N LEU A 275 17.70 2.08 17.51
CA LEU A 275 17.94 3.39 16.92
C LEU A 275 18.64 4.33 17.90
N ASN A 276 18.25 4.33 19.17
CA ASN A 276 18.89 5.14 20.22
C ASN A 276 20.34 4.67 20.48
N ASN A 277 20.58 3.37 20.50
CA ASN A 277 21.93 2.80 20.57
C ASN A 277 22.79 3.22 19.36
N ALA A 278 22.18 3.38 18.17
CA ALA A 278 22.86 3.89 17.00
C ALA A 278 23.22 5.40 17.12
N LEU A 279 22.37 6.21 17.77
CA LEU A 279 22.70 7.61 18.10
C LEU A 279 23.87 7.68 19.10
N ASP A 280 23.83 6.86 20.15
CA ASP A 280 24.91 6.77 21.14
C ASP A 280 26.24 6.38 20.48
N ALA A 281 26.22 5.40 19.59
CA ALA A 281 27.40 4.97 18.83
C ALA A 281 27.95 6.07 17.90
N ALA A 282 27.11 7.02 17.50
CA ALA A 282 27.48 8.17 16.69
C ALA A 282 27.86 9.42 17.52
N ASP A 283 28.07 9.28 18.84
CA ASP A 283 28.30 10.37 19.79
C ASP A 283 27.16 11.42 19.80
N ALA A 284 25.94 11.00 19.47
CA ALA A 284 24.73 11.82 19.40
C ALA A 284 23.72 11.51 20.52
N GLY A 285 24.13 10.82 21.59
CA GLY A 285 23.28 10.38 22.71
C GLY A 285 22.60 11.48 23.53
N SER A 286 22.84 12.76 23.23
CA SER A 286 22.03 13.87 23.73
C SER A 286 20.63 13.93 23.09
N PHE A 287 20.39 13.09 22.08
CA PHE A 287 19.13 12.96 21.38
C PHE A 287 18.60 11.54 21.49
N GLU A 288 17.28 11.41 21.47
CA GLU A 288 16.59 10.13 21.43
C GLU A 288 15.47 10.13 20.39
N PHE A 289 15.26 8.98 19.77
CA PHE A 289 14.08 8.66 18.99
C PHE A 289 12.91 8.31 19.89
N GLU A 290 11.76 8.83 19.51
CA GLU A 290 10.46 8.44 20.00
C GLU A 290 9.53 8.22 18.81
N GLN A 291 8.86 7.07 18.77
CA GLN A 291 7.77 6.87 17.83
C GLN A 291 6.47 7.39 18.43
N ARG A 292 5.89 8.39 17.77
CA ARG A 292 4.55 8.89 18.09
C ARG A 292 3.51 7.79 17.90
N ALA A 293 2.34 7.97 18.51
CA ALA A 293 1.21 7.04 18.36
C ALA A 293 0.71 6.92 16.91
N ASP A 294 0.92 7.95 16.09
CA ASP A 294 0.61 7.96 14.65
C ASP A 294 1.73 7.34 13.79
N GLY A 295 2.84 6.91 14.39
CA GLY A 295 3.96 6.24 13.74
C GLY A 295 5.11 7.13 13.31
N ILE A 296 4.96 8.45 13.34
CA ILE A 296 6.04 9.39 13.00
C ILE A 296 7.17 9.27 14.02
N LEU A 297 8.40 9.23 13.53
CA LEU A 297 9.61 9.18 14.35
C LEU A 297 10.11 10.58 14.64
N ASN A 298 9.95 11.02 15.89
CA ASN A 298 10.54 12.25 16.37
C ASN A 298 11.93 11.98 16.96
N VAL A 299 12.84 12.91 16.74
CA VAL A 299 14.10 13.01 17.46
C VAL A 299 13.99 14.20 18.40
N LYS A 300 14.19 13.97 19.70
CA LYS A 300 14.13 15.03 20.71
C LYS A 300 15.43 15.08 21.50
N ALA A 301 15.77 16.26 22.01
CA ALA A 301 16.86 16.36 22.97
C ALA A 301 16.44 15.68 24.28
N GLU A 302 17.39 15.06 24.99
CA GLU A 302 17.11 14.38 26.26
C GLU A 302 16.41 15.35 27.24
N GLY A 303 15.21 14.97 27.70
CA GLY A 303 14.39 15.78 28.62
C GLY A 303 13.64 16.96 27.98
N SER A 304 13.61 17.06 26.66
CA SER A 304 12.75 17.98 25.90
C SER A 304 11.45 17.29 25.49
N ASP A 305 10.33 18.01 25.56
CA ASP A 305 9.06 17.56 24.99
C ASP A 305 8.93 17.96 23.50
N ASP A 306 9.65 19.00 23.07
CA ASP A 306 9.62 19.48 21.69
C ASP A 306 10.52 18.61 20.78
N PRO A 307 10.00 18.15 19.63
CA PRO A 307 10.83 17.43 18.65
C PRO A 307 11.83 18.40 18.03
N ALA A 308 13.10 18.00 17.97
CA ALA A 308 14.15 18.68 17.23
C ALA A 308 14.18 18.29 15.76
N ALA A 309 13.76 17.06 15.45
CA ALA A 309 13.55 16.60 14.08
C ALA A 309 12.43 15.56 13.98
N ALA A 310 11.92 15.35 12.77
CA ALA A 310 10.89 14.36 12.49
C ALA A 310 11.09 13.64 11.16
N PHE A 311 10.79 12.34 11.18
CA PHE A 311 10.99 11.43 10.06
C PHE A 311 9.88 10.39 9.97
N ILE A 312 9.74 9.80 8.80
CA ILE A 312 9.10 8.50 8.63
C ILE A 312 10.13 7.45 8.17
N PRO A 313 10.03 6.19 8.62
CA PRO A 313 10.83 5.09 8.06
C PRO A 313 10.50 4.81 6.60
N ASP A 314 11.50 4.66 5.76
CA ASP A 314 11.36 4.19 4.38
C ASP A 314 11.18 2.66 4.35
N THR A 315 9.94 2.21 4.54
CA THR A 315 9.58 0.80 4.65
C THR A 315 9.94 -0.03 3.42
N ALA A 316 10.05 0.60 2.25
CA ALA A 316 10.46 -0.06 1.01
C ALA A 316 11.97 -0.37 0.99
N ASN A 317 12.78 0.42 1.71
CA ASN A 317 14.24 0.32 1.68
C ASN A 317 14.88 -0.20 2.96
N MET A 318 14.08 -0.60 3.95
CA MET A 318 14.57 -1.29 5.13
C MET A 318 15.19 -2.65 4.78
N VAL A 319 16.43 -2.87 5.22
CA VAL A 319 17.18 -4.11 4.97
C VAL A 319 17.96 -4.57 6.20
N GLN A 320 18.32 -5.84 6.23
CA GLN A 320 19.37 -6.31 7.12
C GLN A 320 20.74 -5.82 6.61
N ALA A 321 21.52 -5.23 7.51
CA ALA A 321 22.84 -4.70 7.21
C ALA A 321 23.80 -5.77 6.68
N PRO A 322 24.80 -5.35 5.88
CA PRO A 322 25.94 -6.19 5.52
C PRO A 322 26.62 -6.79 6.75
N GLU A 323 27.21 -7.97 6.58
CA GLU A 323 27.95 -8.62 7.67
C GLU A 323 29.09 -7.71 8.16
N GLY A 324 29.16 -7.51 9.49
CA GLY A 324 30.16 -6.66 10.13
C GLY A 324 29.86 -5.15 10.13
N ALA A 325 28.71 -4.72 9.57
CA ALA A 325 28.24 -3.35 9.74
C ALA A 325 28.17 -2.98 11.23
N GLN A 326 28.69 -1.81 11.57
CA GLN A 326 28.64 -1.30 12.93
C GLN A 326 27.35 -0.50 13.14
N PRO A 327 26.82 -0.47 14.37
CA PRO A 327 25.72 0.42 14.71
C PRO A 327 26.14 1.88 14.46
N GLY A 328 25.21 2.72 14.01
CA GLY A 328 25.48 4.13 13.78
C GLY A 328 24.66 4.75 12.67
N ILE A 329 25.07 5.94 12.25
CA ILE A 329 24.41 6.74 11.22
C ILE A 329 25.26 6.75 9.96
N SER A 330 24.63 6.58 8.82
CA SER A 330 25.22 6.74 7.49
C SER A 330 24.28 7.54 6.59
N VAL A 331 24.73 7.83 5.37
CA VAL A 331 23.92 8.50 4.36
C VAL A 331 23.93 7.62 3.11
N ASP A 332 22.75 7.35 2.55
CA ASP A 332 22.63 6.56 1.32
C ASP A 332 22.91 7.40 0.07
N GLU A 333 22.81 6.76 -1.10
CA GLU A 333 23.04 7.40 -2.40
C GLU A 333 21.99 8.48 -2.77
N ARG A 334 20.82 8.48 -2.12
CA ARG A 334 19.77 9.51 -2.26
C ARG A 334 19.99 10.70 -1.33
N GLY A 335 20.95 10.60 -0.41
CA GLY A 335 21.16 11.59 0.64
C GLY A 335 20.26 11.37 1.87
N ALA A 336 19.58 10.23 1.99
CA ALA A 336 18.77 9.90 3.15
C ALA A 336 19.65 9.44 4.32
N TYR A 337 19.27 9.81 5.54
CA TYR A 337 19.90 9.26 6.74
C TYR A 337 19.54 7.79 6.89
N VAL A 338 20.53 6.92 7.01
CA VAL A 338 20.33 5.49 7.24
C VAL A 338 20.91 5.13 8.60
N LEU A 339 20.03 4.73 9.51
CA LEU A 339 20.43 4.26 10.83
C LEU A 339 20.62 2.75 10.79
N THR A 340 21.76 2.30 11.28
CA THR A 340 22.05 0.88 11.47
C THR A 340 21.96 0.58 12.96
N THR A 341 21.01 -0.27 13.37
CA THR A 341 20.88 -0.71 14.76
C THR A 341 21.99 -1.71 15.13
N ASP A 342 22.11 -2.03 16.42
CA ASP A 342 22.98 -3.08 16.94
C ASP A 342 22.61 -4.50 16.48
N LYS A 343 21.33 -4.74 16.22
CA LYS A 343 20.83 -5.95 15.56
C LYS A 343 20.99 -5.92 14.03
N GLY A 344 21.51 -4.80 13.51
CA GLY A 344 21.86 -4.63 12.10
C GLY A 344 20.66 -4.34 11.21
N TYR A 345 19.61 -3.71 11.70
CA TYR A 345 18.55 -3.17 10.82
C TYR A 345 19.04 -1.87 10.24
N GLN A 346 19.04 -1.77 8.91
CA GLN A 346 19.28 -0.50 8.22
C GLN A 346 17.93 0.12 7.90
N ILE A 347 17.68 1.30 8.49
CA ILE A 347 16.42 2.01 8.41
C ILE A 347 16.71 3.38 7.81
N PRO A 348 16.44 3.56 6.50
CA PRO A 348 16.45 4.88 5.90
C PRO A 348 15.30 5.72 6.45
N LEU A 349 15.57 6.99 6.72
CA LEU A 349 14.63 7.95 7.28
C LEU A 349 14.34 9.05 6.27
N MET A 350 13.06 9.23 5.94
CA MET A 350 12.57 10.32 5.09
C MET A 350 12.08 11.46 5.97
N PRO A 351 12.38 12.73 5.64
CA PRO A 351 11.86 13.87 6.39
C PRO A 351 10.33 13.87 6.43
N ALA A 352 9.75 14.28 7.55
CA ALA A 352 8.29 14.34 7.72
C ALA A 352 7.86 15.57 8.52
N ILE A 353 6.57 15.91 8.43
CA ILE A 353 6.00 16.91 9.33
C ILE A 353 6.00 16.35 10.75
N ALA A 354 6.49 17.13 11.71
CA ALA A 354 6.67 16.64 13.09
C ALA A 354 5.35 16.38 13.83
N ASP A 355 4.33 17.17 13.51
CA ASP A 355 3.00 17.04 14.06
C ASP A 355 1.94 17.54 13.06
N PRO A 356 1.43 16.66 12.18
CA PRO A 356 0.44 17.05 11.19
C PRO A 356 -0.85 17.59 11.80
N ASP A 357 -1.25 17.09 12.97
CA ASP A 357 -2.46 17.53 13.65
C ASP A 357 -2.28 18.96 14.19
N SER A 358 -1.10 19.29 14.73
CA SER A 358 -0.75 20.68 15.11
C SER A 358 -0.65 21.63 13.92
N VAL A 359 -0.26 21.13 12.74
CA VAL A 359 -0.29 21.92 11.50
C VAL A 359 -1.74 22.20 11.09
N GLN A 360 -2.64 21.21 11.16
CA GLN A 360 -4.05 21.39 10.83
C GLN A 360 -4.71 22.49 11.68
N ASP A 361 -4.28 22.65 12.93
CA ASP A 361 -4.78 23.65 13.88
C ASP A 361 -4.46 25.12 13.50
N VAL A 362 -3.55 25.35 12.56
CA VAL A 362 -3.17 26.69 12.07
C VAL A 362 -3.59 26.94 10.61
N LEU A 363 -4.15 25.94 9.95
CA LEU A 363 -4.64 26.01 8.58
C LEU A 363 -6.16 26.22 8.54
N PRO A 364 -6.75 26.57 7.37
CA PRO A 364 -8.19 26.58 7.19
C PRO A 364 -8.85 25.24 7.62
N PRO A 365 -10.06 25.23 8.19
CA PRO A 365 -10.67 24.02 8.74
C PRO A 365 -10.86 22.86 7.76
N ASP A 366 -11.07 23.18 6.48
CA ASP A 366 -11.29 22.19 5.41
C ASP A 366 -9.99 21.78 4.70
N SER A 367 -8.84 22.26 5.18
CA SER A 367 -7.53 21.84 4.66
C SER A 367 -7.33 20.36 4.92
N LYS A 368 -6.70 19.67 3.97
CA LYS A 368 -6.28 18.28 4.08
C LYS A 368 -4.77 18.20 4.01
N ILE A 369 -4.19 17.35 4.85
CA ILE A 369 -2.76 17.08 4.92
C ILE A 369 -2.56 15.60 4.58
N GLU A 370 -1.88 15.32 3.47
CA GLU A 370 -1.59 13.97 3.03
C GLU A 370 -0.06 13.78 2.99
N ILE A 371 0.46 12.85 3.79
CA ILE A 371 1.88 12.49 3.80
C ILE A 371 2.07 11.22 2.96
N GLY A 372 2.95 11.29 1.97
CA GLY A 372 3.32 10.14 1.14
C GLY A 372 4.42 9.29 1.79
N SER A 373 4.62 8.07 1.27
CA SER A 373 5.67 7.13 1.72
C SER A 373 7.09 7.69 1.62
N GLY A 374 7.32 8.66 0.74
CA GLY A 374 8.58 9.36 0.57
C GLY A 374 8.72 10.64 1.40
N GLY A 375 7.81 10.90 2.35
CA GLY A 375 7.85 12.06 3.24
C GLY A 375 7.30 13.36 2.63
N GLN A 376 6.98 13.36 1.33
CA GLN A 376 6.32 14.49 0.69
C GLN A 376 4.95 14.74 1.33
N THR A 377 4.64 15.99 1.63
CA THR A 377 3.38 16.43 2.21
C THR A 377 2.60 17.22 1.17
N THR A 378 1.37 16.80 0.89
CA THR A 378 0.38 17.57 0.15
C THR A 378 -0.50 18.35 1.12
N ILE A 379 -0.67 19.65 0.90
CA ILE A 379 -1.61 20.49 1.65
C ILE A 379 -2.61 21.07 0.68
N SER A 380 -3.91 20.77 0.89
CA SER A 380 -4.96 21.16 -0.07
C SER A 380 -5.27 22.66 -0.06
N ASP A 381 -5.12 23.31 1.09
CA ASP A 381 -5.31 24.74 1.29
C ASP A 381 -4.35 25.24 2.37
N LEU A 382 -3.51 26.22 2.04
CA LEU A 382 -2.55 26.83 2.96
C LEU A 382 -3.13 28.01 3.74
N GLY A 383 -4.29 28.53 3.34
CA GLY A 383 -4.85 29.78 3.88
C GLY A 383 -4.08 31.04 3.47
N ASP A 384 -3.15 30.95 2.52
CA ASP A 384 -2.33 32.07 2.05
C ASP A 384 -2.88 32.76 0.78
N GLY A 385 -4.06 32.33 0.32
CA GLY A 385 -4.76 32.86 -0.84
C GLY A 385 -4.46 32.11 -2.15
N ARG A 386 -3.69 31.01 -2.11
CA ARG A 386 -3.60 30.07 -3.23
C ARG A 386 -4.87 29.23 -3.34
N ASP A 387 -5.29 29.02 -4.58
CA ASP A 387 -6.44 28.16 -4.92
C ASP A 387 -6.01 26.72 -5.26
N LYS A 388 -4.69 26.46 -5.34
CA LYS A 388 -4.11 25.18 -5.75
C LYS A 388 -3.48 24.46 -4.56
N PRO A 389 -3.57 23.12 -4.50
CA PRO A 389 -2.84 22.35 -3.52
C PRO A 389 -1.33 22.51 -3.76
N ILE A 390 -0.58 22.44 -2.67
CA ILE A 390 0.88 22.42 -2.71
C ILE A 390 1.43 21.05 -2.36
N VAL A 391 2.60 20.69 -2.89
CA VAL A 391 3.34 19.49 -2.48
C VAL A 391 4.76 19.86 -2.14
N GLY A 392 5.21 19.49 -0.93
CA GLY A 392 6.56 19.77 -0.47
C GLY A 392 7.15 18.71 0.46
N VAL A 393 8.47 18.58 0.47
CA VAL A 393 9.19 17.83 1.49
C VAL A 393 9.45 18.78 2.67
N PRO A 394 9.03 18.42 3.89
CA PRO A 394 9.37 19.18 5.07
C PRO A 394 10.85 19.04 5.40
N SER A 395 11.46 20.11 5.91
CA SER A 395 12.75 20.05 6.60
C SER A 395 12.62 19.07 7.75
N PRO A 396 13.54 18.10 7.90
CA PRO A 396 13.47 17.19 9.04
C PRO A 396 13.64 17.96 10.34
N LEU A 397 14.37 19.07 10.34
CA LEU A 397 14.59 19.92 11.51
C LEU A 397 13.40 20.84 11.77
N THR A 398 13.06 20.97 13.05
CA THR A 398 12.12 21.98 13.56
C THR A 398 12.88 23.23 14.01
N GLY A 399 12.18 24.35 14.09
CA GLY A 399 12.69 25.60 14.64
C GLY A 399 11.66 26.29 15.52
N THR A 400 11.92 27.54 15.87
CA THR A 400 10.97 28.40 16.58
C THR A 400 10.87 29.75 15.88
N SER A 401 9.71 30.39 15.99
CA SER A 401 9.45 31.70 15.36
C SER A 401 8.55 32.55 16.25
N ASP A 402 8.79 33.86 16.22
CA ASP A 402 7.97 34.86 16.92
C ASP A 402 6.77 35.33 16.06
N LYS A 403 6.58 34.75 14.87
CA LYS A 403 5.44 35.05 14.00
C LYS A 403 4.15 34.53 14.63
N ASP A 404 3.03 35.12 14.22
CA ASP A 404 1.72 34.56 14.53
C ASP A 404 1.60 33.14 13.89
N PRO A 405 0.78 32.24 14.45
CA PRO A 405 0.56 30.93 13.86
C PRO A 405 -0.03 31.03 12.45
N GLY A 406 0.47 30.20 11.52
CA GLY A 406 0.05 30.17 10.12
C GLY A 406 1.15 29.74 9.15
N ALA A 407 0.85 29.78 7.85
CA ALA A 407 1.78 29.44 6.78
C ALA A 407 2.31 30.68 6.06
N TYR A 408 3.61 30.71 5.77
CA TYR A 408 4.31 31.85 5.18
C TYR A 408 5.19 31.45 4.01
N ALA A 409 4.83 31.92 2.81
CA ALA A 409 5.63 31.72 1.61
C ALA A 409 6.82 32.70 1.54
N THR A 410 7.99 32.19 1.14
CA THR A 410 9.18 33.00 0.84
C THR A 410 9.85 32.50 -0.44
N GLY A 411 10.42 33.40 -1.25
CA GLY A 411 10.99 33.03 -2.55
C GLY A 411 9.92 32.94 -3.65
N SER A 412 10.22 32.21 -4.73
CA SER A 412 9.31 32.01 -5.86
C SER A 412 9.73 30.83 -6.73
N GLY A 413 8.77 30.14 -7.33
CA GLY A 413 9.02 29.02 -8.24
C GLY A 413 9.72 27.86 -7.53
N ALA A 414 10.72 27.27 -8.17
CA ALA A 414 11.46 26.13 -7.62
C ALA A 414 12.34 26.42 -6.39
N ASP A 415 12.59 27.70 -6.07
CA ASP A 415 13.32 28.10 -4.86
C ASP A 415 12.37 28.68 -3.77
N GLU A 416 11.06 28.59 -4.00
CA GLU A 416 10.06 28.92 -2.98
C GLU A 416 10.18 28.00 -1.76
N LYS A 417 9.83 28.51 -0.58
CA LYS A 417 9.74 27.77 0.67
C LYS A 417 8.50 28.20 1.44
N ILE A 418 7.85 27.25 2.12
CA ILE A 418 6.73 27.54 3.02
C ILE A 418 7.20 27.30 4.46
N GLU A 419 7.20 28.33 5.29
CA GLU A 419 7.39 28.20 6.74
C GLU A 419 6.02 28.05 7.39
N ILE A 420 5.77 26.92 8.05
CA ILE A 420 4.58 26.71 8.88
C ILE A 420 4.96 27.05 10.32
N VAL A 421 4.14 27.85 10.99
CA VAL A 421 4.27 28.25 12.39
C VAL A 421 3.06 27.70 13.15
N ASN A 422 3.31 26.77 14.07
CA ASN A 422 2.29 26.11 14.88
C ASN A 422 1.81 27.01 16.05
N GLN A 423 0.75 26.58 16.74
CA GLN A 423 0.18 27.34 17.87
C GLN A 423 1.16 27.55 19.03
N ASP A 424 2.10 26.64 19.21
CA ASP A 424 3.14 26.68 20.25
C ASP A 424 4.38 27.49 19.83
N GLY A 425 4.40 28.03 18.61
CA GLY A 425 5.53 28.78 18.04
C GLY A 425 6.62 27.90 17.42
N THR A 426 6.47 26.57 17.43
CA THR A 426 7.34 25.67 16.67
C THR A 426 7.14 25.89 15.17
N THR A 427 8.19 25.64 14.39
CA THR A 427 8.17 25.84 12.94
C THR A 427 8.78 24.70 12.17
N GLN A 428 8.31 24.54 10.94
CA GLN A 428 8.91 23.66 9.97
C GLN A 428 8.82 24.27 8.57
N VAL A 429 9.85 24.06 7.77
CA VAL A 429 9.96 24.63 6.42
C VAL A 429 9.73 23.56 5.38
N LEU A 430 8.81 23.75 4.45
CA LEU A 430 8.63 22.89 3.29
C LEU A 430 9.43 23.44 2.10
N THR A 431 9.98 22.52 1.29
CA THR A 431 10.53 22.78 -0.05
C THR A 431 9.73 22.03 -1.09
N PRO A 432 9.59 22.53 -2.34
CA PRO A 432 8.79 21.88 -3.37
C PRO A 432 9.16 20.41 -3.60
N ALA A 433 8.15 19.58 -3.87
CA ALA A 433 8.34 18.15 -4.11
C ALA A 433 7.36 17.61 -5.16
N PHE A 434 7.70 16.46 -5.74
CA PHE A 434 6.78 15.70 -6.59
C PHE A 434 5.73 15.00 -5.74
N LYS A 435 4.48 15.01 -6.19
CA LYS A 435 3.36 14.35 -5.51
C LYS A 435 3.56 12.84 -5.46
N ASP A 436 3.81 12.25 -6.62
CA ASP A 436 3.99 10.81 -6.80
C ASP A 436 5.44 10.48 -7.07
N GLN A 437 6.20 10.20 -5.99
CA GLN A 437 7.63 9.92 -6.05
C GLN A 437 7.96 8.67 -6.89
N GLU A 438 7.15 7.61 -6.79
CA GLU A 438 7.36 6.37 -7.56
C GLU A 438 7.16 6.59 -9.07
N GLU A 439 6.17 7.41 -9.44
CA GLU A 439 5.90 7.71 -10.84
C GLU A 439 6.95 8.63 -11.45
N ILE A 440 7.43 9.65 -10.72
CA ILE A 440 8.55 10.45 -11.20
C ILE A 440 9.82 9.61 -11.30
N GLU A 441 10.10 8.72 -10.33
CA GLU A 441 11.22 7.79 -10.42
C GLU A 441 11.14 6.88 -11.64
N SER A 442 9.94 6.37 -11.95
CA SER A 442 9.70 5.55 -13.12
C SER A 442 9.85 6.36 -14.41
N ALA A 443 9.32 7.57 -14.45
CA ALA A 443 9.42 8.47 -15.58
C ALA A 443 10.89 8.85 -15.87
N ILE A 444 11.69 9.13 -14.85
CA ILE A 444 13.10 9.52 -15.05
C ILE A 444 13.97 8.33 -15.42
N LYS A 445 13.69 7.13 -14.89
CA LYS A 445 14.35 5.88 -15.30
C LYS A 445 14.04 5.57 -16.77
N ALA A 446 12.80 5.78 -17.22
CA ALA A 446 12.44 5.61 -18.63
C ALA A 446 13.12 6.61 -19.58
N LEU A 447 13.57 7.76 -19.06
CA LEU A 447 14.31 8.78 -19.81
C LEU A 447 15.83 8.57 -19.80
N SER A 448 16.36 7.70 -18.94
CA SER A 448 17.79 7.47 -18.77
C SER A 448 18.18 6.07 -19.23
N ASP A 449 19.05 5.98 -20.25
CA ASP A 449 19.52 4.70 -20.78
C ASP A 449 20.41 3.92 -19.79
N ASP A 450 21.01 4.59 -18.79
CA ASP A 450 22.11 4.03 -17.95
C ASP A 450 21.93 4.22 -16.43
N GLY A 451 20.75 4.62 -15.94
CA GLY A 451 20.49 4.74 -14.49
C GLY A 451 21.13 5.96 -13.81
N ASP A 452 21.56 6.96 -14.59
CA ASP A 452 22.11 8.23 -14.09
C ASP A 452 21.04 9.19 -13.55
N ALA A 453 19.78 8.74 -13.49
CA ALA A 453 18.66 9.51 -12.96
C ALA A 453 18.38 9.13 -11.50
N LYS A 454 18.32 10.12 -10.62
CA LYS A 454 18.00 9.92 -9.19
C LYS A 454 17.06 11.00 -8.67
N LEU A 455 16.11 10.59 -7.84
CA LEU A 455 15.32 11.48 -6.99
C LEU A 455 16.07 11.68 -5.67
N ASN A 456 16.33 12.92 -5.32
CA ASN A 456 16.98 13.32 -4.08
C ASN A 456 15.94 13.49 -2.96
N THR A 457 16.38 13.36 -1.71
CA THR A 457 15.52 13.57 -0.54
C THR A 457 15.01 14.99 -0.37
N ASP A 458 15.61 15.97 -1.05
CA ASP A 458 15.12 17.36 -1.09
C ASP A 458 14.02 17.60 -2.14
N GLY A 459 13.55 16.54 -2.81
CA GLY A 459 12.53 16.58 -3.84
C GLY A 459 13.05 16.93 -5.24
N SER A 460 14.36 17.18 -5.41
CA SER A 460 14.95 17.44 -6.73
C SER A 460 15.31 16.15 -7.47
N VAL A 461 15.31 16.20 -8.79
CA VAL A 461 15.72 15.09 -9.65
C VAL A 461 16.99 15.46 -10.39
N GLU A 462 18.03 14.63 -10.29
CA GLU A 462 19.18 14.69 -11.20
C GLU A 462 18.96 13.68 -12.33
N LEU A 463 19.23 14.08 -13.58
CA LEU A 463 19.22 13.15 -14.72
C LEU A 463 20.12 13.63 -15.86
N VAL A 464 20.41 12.74 -16.80
CA VAL A 464 21.11 13.07 -18.05
C VAL A 464 20.09 13.29 -19.16
N TYR A 465 20.03 14.50 -19.71
CA TYR A 465 19.16 14.85 -20.83
C TYR A 465 19.98 15.47 -21.97
N GLY A 466 19.87 14.92 -23.18
CA GLY A 466 20.65 15.39 -24.34
C GLY A 466 22.18 15.33 -24.13
N GLY A 467 22.66 14.40 -23.30
CA GLY A 467 24.09 14.26 -22.95
C GLY A 467 24.60 15.24 -21.89
N GLN A 468 23.73 16.03 -21.26
CA GLN A 468 24.08 16.95 -20.17
C GLN A 468 23.40 16.53 -18.86
N LYS A 469 24.13 16.62 -17.74
CA LYS A 469 23.54 16.47 -16.41
C LYS A 469 22.74 17.73 -16.08
N ILE A 470 21.47 17.54 -15.77
CA ILE A 470 20.56 18.60 -15.35
C ILE A 470 19.92 18.21 -14.02
N THR A 471 19.57 19.22 -13.22
CA THR A 471 18.74 19.04 -12.03
C THR A 471 17.37 19.67 -12.31
N LEU A 472 16.31 18.88 -12.18
CA LEU A 472 14.95 19.33 -12.24
C LEU A 472 14.46 19.57 -10.82
N LYS A 473 13.94 20.78 -10.56
CA LYS A 473 13.30 21.12 -9.29
C LYS A 473 11.83 21.40 -9.50
N PRO A 474 10.92 20.75 -8.77
CA PRO A 474 9.49 21.04 -8.86
C PRO A 474 9.15 22.41 -8.27
N HIS A 475 7.97 22.91 -8.62
CA HIS A 475 7.31 24.03 -7.95
C HIS A 475 6.23 23.47 -7.01
N PHE A 476 5.76 24.27 -6.04
CA PHE A 476 4.74 23.80 -5.08
C PHE A 476 3.40 23.49 -5.73
N ASP A 477 2.94 24.39 -6.60
CA ASP A 477 1.59 24.36 -7.11
C ASP A 477 1.37 23.17 -8.04
N VAL A 478 0.33 22.39 -7.72
CA VAL A 478 -0.08 21.25 -8.52
C VAL A 478 -1.42 21.55 -9.18
N GLU A 479 -1.51 21.33 -10.49
CA GLU A 479 -2.73 21.55 -11.27
C GLU A 479 -3.31 20.24 -11.78
N SER A 480 -4.58 19.98 -11.51
CA SER A 480 -5.28 18.83 -12.09
C SER A 480 -5.70 19.13 -13.52
N VAL A 481 -5.22 18.31 -14.46
CA VAL A 481 -5.52 18.37 -15.88
C VAL A 481 -6.17 17.08 -16.33
N ASN A 482 -7.11 17.16 -17.29
CA ASN A 482 -7.75 15.98 -17.85
C ASN A 482 -6.78 15.29 -18.82
N ILE A 483 -6.20 14.18 -18.38
CA ILE A 483 -5.43 13.27 -19.21
C ILE A 483 -6.32 12.06 -19.53
N GLY A 484 -6.39 11.65 -20.80
CA GLY A 484 -7.26 10.53 -21.20
C GLY A 484 -6.94 9.23 -20.43
N ILE A 485 -7.85 8.26 -20.50
CA ILE A 485 -7.87 7.04 -19.66
C ILE A 485 -6.58 6.17 -19.79
N ASP A 486 -5.77 6.38 -20.84
CA ASP A 486 -4.52 5.63 -21.12
C ASP A 486 -3.24 6.48 -20.98
N ALA A 487 -3.28 7.62 -20.29
CA ALA A 487 -2.10 8.47 -20.14
C ALA A 487 -1.13 7.91 -19.08
N SER A 488 0.14 7.73 -19.46
CA SER A 488 1.21 7.34 -18.53
C SER A 488 1.88 8.56 -17.91
N ALA A 489 2.36 8.41 -16.68
CA ALA A 489 3.20 9.41 -16.04
C ALA A 489 4.42 9.76 -16.90
N GLY A 490 4.83 11.03 -16.89
CA GLY A 490 5.96 11.45 -17.72
C GLY A 490 6.40 12.90 -17.53
N ILE A 491 7.61 13.17 -17.98
CA ILE A 491 8.14 14.54 -18.10
C ILE A 491 7.94 15.02 -19.53
N SER A 492 7.35 16.20 -19.67
CA SER A 492 7.11 16.87 -20.94
C SER A 492 7.73 18.26 -20.97
N GLN A 493 7.90 18.82 -22.16
CA GLN A 493 8.34 20.19 -22.35
C GLN A 493 7.30 20.95 -23.17
N GLU A 494 6.80 22.05 -22.64
CA GLU A 494 5.82 22.93 -23.27
C GLU A 494 6.28 24.38 -23.15
N ASP A 495 6.34 25.11 -24.26
CA ASP A 495 6.75 26.54 -24.30
C ASP A 495 8.07 26.85 -23.57
N GLY A 496 9.01 25.90 -23.59
CA GLY A 496 10.33 26.04 -22.95
C GLY A 496 10.34 25.76 -21.45
N LYS A 497 9.21 25.39 -20.85
CA LYS A 497 9.08 24.92 -19.46
C LYS A 497 8.99 23.41 -19.41
N PHE A 498 9.48 22.82 -18.33
CA PHE A 498 9.36 21.39 -18.09
C PHE A 498 8.18 21.13 -17.16
N PHE A 499 7.48 20.03 -17.39
CA PHE A 499 6.36 19.60 -16.55
C PHE A 499 6.48 18.12 -16.24
N PHE A 500 6.18 17.74 -15.01
CA PHE A 500 5.83 16.37 -14.67
C PHE A 500 4.32 16.24 -14.66
N THR A 501 3.78 15.16 -15.22
CA THR A 501 2.36 14.81 -15.12
C THR A 501 2.27 13.36 -14.69
N ASP A 502 1.57 13.11 -13.59
CA ASP A 502 1.32 11.77 -13.06
C ASP A 502 0.16 11.07 -13.82
N SER A 503 -0.06 9.80 -13.54
CA SER A 503 -1.15 9.00 -14.14
C SER A 503 -2.56 9.43 -13.70
N SER A 504 -2.66 10.26 -12.66
CA SER A 504 -3.90 10.84 -12.15
C SER A 504 -4.22 12.20 -12.75
N GLY A 505 -3.35 12.74 -13.60
CA GLY A 505 -3.53 14.04 -14.24
C GLY A 505 -3.08 15.21 -13.40
N ASN A 506 -2.30 15.01 -12.32
CA ASN A 506 -1.70 16.13 -11.62
C ASN A 506 -0.42 16.58 -12.36
N LYS A 507 -0.40 17.84 -12.77
CA LYS A 507 0.67 18.46 -13.53
C LYS A 507 1.42 19.48 -12.66
N GLN A 508 2.73 19.37 -12.65
CA GLN A 508 3.64 20.23 -11.88
C GLN A 508 4.69 20.87 -12.79
N GLU A 509 4.93 22.17 -12.64
CA GLU A 509 5.99 22.87 -13.35
C GLU A 509 7.36 22.58 -12.72
N LEU A 510 8.38 22.39 -13.57
CA LEU A 510 9.76 22.10 -13.17
C LEU A 510 10.71 23.17 -13.69
N SER A 511 11.64 23.60 -12.83
CA SER A 511 12.78 24.43 -13.22
C SER A 511 14.00 23.58 -13.50
N VAL A 512 14.72 23.89 -14.57
CA VAL A 512 16.04 23.32 -14.84
C VAL A 512 17.09 24.14 -14.13
N VAL A 513 17.82 23.52 -13.21
CA VAL A 513 19.04 24.04 -12.63
C VAL A 513 20.20 23.33 -13.32
N THR A 514 20.96 24.06 -14.13
CA THR A 514 22.18 23.51 -14.75
C THR A 514 23.28 23.51 -13.70
N GLY A 515 23.88 22.34 -13.44
CA GLY A 515 25.09 22.26 -12.63
C GLY A 515 26.18 23.14 -13.26
N GLY A 516 26.68 24.11 -12.50
CA GLY A 516 27.75 25.01 -12.92
C GLY A 516 29.09 24.32 -13.09
#